data_AF-A0A3L7SSZ2-F1
#
_entry.id   AF-A0A3L7SSZ2-F1
#
_cell.length_a   1.000
_cell.length_b   1.000
_cell.length_c   1.000
_cell.angle_alpha   90.00
_cell.angle_beta   90.00
_cell.angle_gamma   90.00
#
_symmetry.space_group_name_H-M   'P 1'
#
loop_
_entity.id
_entity.type
_entity.pdbx_description
1 polymer ?
#
loop_
_entity_poly.entity_id
_entity_poly.type
_entity_poly.pdbx_seq_one_letter_code
_entity_poly.pdbx_strand_id
1 'polypeptide(L)'
;MNIFGVFSTQGSQGLGAVKGVEAAQSAQSAARQEGVGEVHDAVTLSVDAVKAAGATSDIRFDRVAAIKAAIADGSYETPDKLDIALDRLLDRLG
;
A
#
# COMPACT_ATOMS: atom_id res chain seq x y z
N MET A 1 -28.05 29.86 27.67
CA MET A 1 -27.84 28.82 26.64
C MET A 1 -26.84 29.41 25.65
N ASN A 2 -25.57 29.03 25.77
CA ASN A 2 -24.46 29.67 25.06
C ASN A 2 -24.22 28.93 23.74
N ILE A 3 -24.46 29.59 22.61
CA ILE A 3 -24.22 29.05 21.28
C ILE A 3 -22.87 29.59 20.80
N PHE A 4 -21.90 28.71 20.62
CA PHE A 4 -20.60 29.02 20.04
C PHE A 4 -20.75 29.23 18.53
N GLY A 5 -20.34 30.40 18.05
CA GLY A 5 -20.36 30.76 16.64
C GLY A 5 -19.39 29.91 15.81
N VAL A 6 -19.85 29.50 14.63
CA VAL A 6 -19.01 28.90 13.59
C VAL A 6 -17.95 29.91 13.15
N PHE A 7 -16.69 29.49 13.14
CA PHE A 7 -15.56 30.28 12.65
C PHE A 7 -15.72 30.52 11.15
N SER A 8 -15.91 31.78 10.73
CA SER A 8 -15.73 32.19 9.35
C SER A 8 -14.24 32.31 9.06
N THR A 9 -13.67 31.31 8.39
CA THR A 9 -12.31 31.37 7.87
C THR A 9 -12.24 32.33 6.67
N GLN A 10 -11.33 33.28 6.82
CA GLN A 10 -10.84 34.29 5.87
C GLN A 10 -10.87 33.85 4.39
N GLY A 11 -11.63 34.56 3.56
CA GLY A 11 -11.48 34.50 2.10
C GLY A 11 -10.39 35.48 1.65
N SER A 12 -9.20 34.97 1.30
CA SER A 12 -8.18 35.75 0.61
C SER A 12 -8.65 36.05 -0.82
N GLN A 13 -8.92 37.32 -1.10
CA GLN A 13 -9.11 37.82 -2.46
C GLN A 13 -7.77 37.71 -3.19
N GLY A 14 -7.67 36.80 -4.16
CA GLY A 14 -6.50 36.66 -5.02
C GLY A 14 -6.68 37.47 -6.30
N LEU A 15 -5.81 38.45 -6.50
CA LEU A 15 -5.76 39.34 -7.67
C LEU A 15 -5.46 38.55 -8.95
N GLY A 16 -6.13 38.91 -10.04
CA GLY A 16 -5.92 38.28 -11.34
C GLY A 16 -4.47 38.46 -11.83
N ALA A 17 -3.82 37.34 -12.15
CA ALA A 17 -2.64 37.30 -13.02
C ALA A 17 -2.46 35.91 -13.66
N VAL A 18 -2.20 35.93 -14.97
CA VAL A 18 -1.77 34.88 -15.91
C VAL A 18 -2.74 33.71 -16.20
N LYS A 19 -3.65 33.96 -17.15
CA LYS A 19 -4.65 33.06 -17.77
C LYS A 19 -4.10 31.74 -18.41
N GLY A 20 -2.82 31.42 -18.25
CA GLY A 20 -2.16 30.27 -18.85
C GLY A 20 -1.93 29.08 -17.91
N VAL A 21 -1.58 29.32 -16.64
CA VAL A 21 -1.28 28.22 -15.69
C VAL A 21 -2.55 27.73 -14.99
N GLU A 22 -3.49 28.63 -14.73
CA GLU A 22 -4.76 28.29 -14.09
C GLU A 22 -5.66 27.46 -15.01
N ALA A 23 -5.59 27.65 -16.33
CA ALA A 23 -6.31 26.82 -17.30
C ALA A 23 -5.75 25.38 -17.37
N ALA A 24 -4.42 25.21 -17.25
CA ALA A 24 -3.79 23.90 -17.18
C ALA A 24 -4.11 23.19 -15.85
N GLN A 25 -4.10 23.93 -14.73
CA GLN A 25 -4.42 23.37 -13.42
C GLN A 25 -5.92 23.10 -13.24
N SER A 26 -6.79 23.90 -13.86
CA SER A 26 -8.23 23.64 -13.95
C SER A 26 -8.54 22.44 -14.83
N ALA A 27 -7.81 22.24 -15.94
CA ALA A 27 -7.93 21.04 -16.77
C ALA A 27 -7.42 19.77 -16.04
N GLN A 28 -6.33 19.87 -15.26
CA GLN A 28 -5.85 18.78 -14.41
C GLN A 28 -6.83 18.44 -13.27
N SER A 29 -7.57 19.45 -12.79
CA SER A 29 -8.60 19.30 -11.75
C SER A 29 -9.91 18.74 -12.31
N ALA A 30 -10.30 19.15 -13.53
CA ALA A 30 -11.47 18.66 -14.24
C ALA A 30 -11.29 17.23 -14.76
N ALA A 31 -10.08 16.86 -15.22
CA ALA A 31 -9.77 15.49 -15.65
C ALA A 31 -9.77 14.47 -14.50
N ARG A 32 -9.68 14.94 -13.25
CA ARG A 32 -9.79 14.09 -12.05
C ARG A 32 -11.23 13.98 -11.52
N GLN A 33 -12.18 14.69 -12.13
CA GLN A 33 -13.58 14.79 -11.68
C GLN A 33 -14.57 13.97 -12.54
N GLU A 34 -14.13 13.31 -13.62
CA GLU A 34 -14.99 12.51 -14.50
C GLU A 34 -14.53 11.05 -14.67
N GLY A 35 -14.28 10.39 -13.54
CA GLY A 35 -14.28 8.94 -13.44
C GLY A 35 -15.06 8.56 -12.19
N VAL A 36 -15.94 7.57 -12.28
CA VAL A 36 -16.61 6.93 -11.13
C VAL A 36 -15.70 6.96 -9.90
N GLY A 37 -16.12 7.67 -8.86
CA GLY A 37 -15.32 7.89 -7.66
C GLY A 37 -14.74 6.58 -7.15
N GLU A 38 -13.45 6.60 -6.83
CA GLU A 38 -12.70 5.43 -6.38
C GLU A 38 -13.43 4.80 -5.18
N VAL A 39 -13.90 3.56 -5.33
CA VAL A 39 -14.61 2.85 -4.27
C VAL A 39 -13.59 2.45 -3.21
N HIS A 40 -13.58 3.18 -2.10
CA HIS A 40 -12.74 2.86 -0.95
C HIS A 40 -13.51 1.95 0.01
N ASP A 41 -13.34 0.64 -0.14
CA ASP A 41 -13.75 -0.34 0.88
C ASP A 41 -12.61 -0.50 1.91
N ALA A 42 -12.92 -0.32 3.19
CA ALA A 42 -11.94 -0.34 4.27
C ALA A 42 -12.37 -1.34 5.35
N VAL A 43 -11.60 -2.41 5.52
CA VAL A 43 -11.78 -3.40 6.58
C VAL A 43 -10.84 -3.10 7.74
N THR A 44 -11.39 -2.89 8.93
CA THR A 44 -10.59 -2.71 10.15
C THR A 44 -10.31 -4.06 10.79
N LEU A 45 -9.03 -4.43 10.85
CA LEU A 45 -8.55 -5.62 11.57
C LEU A 45 -8.14 -5.22 12.98
N SER A 46 -8.50 -6.03 13.99
CA SER A 46 -8.01 -5.81 15.34
C SER A 46 -6.52 -6.14 15.42
N VAL A 47 -5.78 -5.33 16.18
CA VAL A 47 -4.33 -5.53 16.40
C VAL A 47 -4.04 -6.90 17.02
N ASP A 48 -4.96 -7.40 17.84
CA ASP A 48 -4.85 -8.71 18.50
C ASP A 48 -5.06 -9.85 17.50
N ALA A 49 -5.96 -9.71 16.52
CA ALA A 49 -6.15 -10.72 15.49
C ALA A 49 -4.91 -10.85 14.59
N VAL A 50 -4.29 -9.73 14.20
CA VAL A 50 -3.05 -9.73 13.40
C VAL A 50 -1.90 -10.37 14.18
N LYS A 51 -1.75 -10.04 15.47
CA LYS A 51 -0.73 -10.66 16.33
C LYS A 51 -0.97 -12.15 16.55
N ALA A 52 -2.21 -12.56 16.78
CA ALA A 52 -2.58 -13.96 16.97
C ALA A 52 -2.29 -14.79 15.70
N ALA A 53 -2.56 -14.24 14.51
CA ALA A 53 -2.23 -14.90 13.25
C ALA A 53 -0.71 -15.10 13.03
N GLY A 54 0.12 -14.20 13.58
CA GLY A 54 1.58 -14.36 13.55
C GLY A 54 2.11 -15.33 14.62
N ALA A 55 1.42 -15.44 15.76
CA ALA A 55 1.84 -16.27 16.89
C ALA A 55 1.53 -17.77 16.72
N THR A 56 0.73 -18.17 15.74
CA THR A 56 0.36 -19.58 15.48
C THR A 56 1.38 -20.34 14.63
N SER A 57 2.34 -19.64 14.02
CA SER A 57 3.39 -20.29 13.23
C SER A 57 4.61 -20.55 14.11
N ASP A 58 4.71 -21.76 14.66
CA ASP A 58 5.94 -22.21 15.32
C ASP A 58 7.08 -22.22 14.29
N ILE A 59 7.91 -21.18 14.33
CA ILE A 59 9.10 -21.08 13.50
C ILE A 59 10.07 -22.17 13.97
N ARG A 60 10.26 -23.18 13.15
CA ARG A 60 11.24 -24.24 13.39
C ARG A 60 12.65 -23.68 13.15
N PHE A 61 13.24 -23.08 14.18
CA PHE A 61 14.56 -22.47 14.11
C PHE A 61 15.65 -23.43 13.59
N ASP A 62 15.55 -24.72 13.90
CA ASP A 62 16.48 -25.74 13.38
C ASP A 62 16.43 -25.85 11.85
N ARG A 63 15.22 -25.80 11.27
CA ARG A 63 15.03 -25.80 9.81
C ARG A 63 15.59 -24.53 9.19
N VAL A 64 15.37 -23.38 9.85
CA VAL A 64 15.91 -22.10 9.38
C VAL A 64 17.43 -22.12 9.40
N ALA A 65 18.05 -22.65 10.45
CA ALA A 65 19.50 -22.78 10.55
C ALA A 65 20.07 -23.71 9.45
N ALA A 66 19.44 -24.87 9.22
CA ALA A 66 19.84 -25.79 8.16
C ALA A 66 19.73 -25.17 6.76
N ILE A 67 18.65 -24.44 6.49
CA ILE A 67 18.46 -23.73 5.21
C ILE A 67 19.53 -22.64 5.03
N LYS A 68 19.78 -21.84 6.07
CA LYS A 68 20.83 -20.80 6.03
C LYS A 68 22.21 -21.39 5.75
N ALA A 69 22.55 -22.53 6.36
CA ALA A 69 23.79 -23.23 6.10
C ALA A 69 23.90 -23.71 4.65
N ALA A 70 22.84 -24.33 4.11
CA ALA A 70 22.80 -24.76 2.72
C ALA A 70 22.91 -23.60 1.72
N ILE A 71 22.35 -22.43 2.04
CA ILE A 71 22.49 -21.22 1.21
C ILE A 71 23.93 -20.73 1.23
N ALA A 72 24.56 -20.66 2.40
CA ALA A 72 25.95 -20.22 2.54
C ALA A 72 26.94 -21.16 1.83
N ASP A 73 26.65 -22.46 1.84
CA ASP A 73 27.39 -23.51 1.14
C ASP A 73 27.10 -23.57 -0.37
N GLY A 74 26.05 -22.88 -0.84
CA GLY A 74 25.63 -22.87 -2.24
C GLY A 74 24.89 -24.14 -2.69
N SER A 75 24.73 -25.14 -1.82
CA SER A 75 23.98 -26.37 -2.09
C SER A 75 22.46 -26.21 -2.01
N TYR A 76 21.98 -25.02 -1.60
CA TYR A 76 20.55 -24.75 -1.58
C TYR A 76 19.96 -24.67 -3.00
N GLU A 77 20.70 -24.14 -3.98
CA GLU A 77 20.18 -23.88 -5.32
C GLU A 77 20.37 -25.09 -6.24
N THR A 78 19.28 -25.83 -6.41
CA THR A 78 19.20 -26.96 -7.33
C THR A 78 18.25 -26.61 -8.48
N PRO A 79 18.43 -27.20 -9.68
CA PRO A 79 17.54 -26.98 -10.82
C PRO A 79 16.06 -27.15 -10.44
N ASP A 80 15.73 -28.25 -9.76
CA ASP A 80 14.36 -28.55 -9.33
C ASP A 80 13.75 -27.47 -8.43
N LYS A 81 14.54 -26.85 -7.54
CA LYS A 81 14.04 -25.77 -6.67
C LYS A 81 13.86 -24.47 -7.42
N LEU A 82 14.70 -24.20 -8.42
CA LEU A 82 14.59 -23.01 -9.27
C LEU A 82 13.33 -23.07 -10.13
N ASP A 83 13.02 -24.24 -10.71
CA ASP A 83 11.80 -24.45 -11.50
C ASP A 83 10.56 -24.22 -10.62
N ILE A 84 10.51 -24.82 -9.44
CA ILE A 84 9.42 -24.62 -8.48
C ILE A 84 9.32 -23.15 -8.02
N ALA A 85 10.45 -22.47 -7.83
CA ALA A 85 10.46 -21.07 -7.42
C ALA A 85 9.92 -20.17 -8.54
N LEU A 86 10.27 -20.48 -9.79
CA LEU A 86 9.77 -19.78 -10.97
C LEU A 86 8.26 -19.97 -11.14
N ASP A 87 7.77 -21.21 -11.04
CA ASP A 87 6.34 -21.51 -11.11
C ASP A 87 5.55 -20.72 -10.05
N ARG A 88 6.00 -20.73 -8.79
CA ARG A 88 5.35 -19.96 -7.72
C ARG A 88 5.40 -18.46 -7.92
N LEU A 89 6.47 -17.96 -8.55
CA LEU A 89 6.58 -16.54 -8.87
C LEU A 89 5.56 -16.17 -9.95
N LEU A 90 5.41 -16.99 -10.99
CA LEU A 90 4.43 -16.78 -12.05
C LEU A 90 2.99 -16.89 -11.53
N ASP A 91 2.70 -17.89 -10.69
CA ASP A 91 1.40 -18.04 -10.01
C ASP A 91 1.04 -16.81 -9.16
N ARG A 92 2.04 -16.12 -8.59
CA ARG A 92 1.83 -14.91 -7.80
C ARG A 92 1.58 -13.66 -8.66
N LEU A 93 2.05 -13.67 -9.90
CA LEU A 93 1.93 -12.54 -10.82
C LEU A 93 0.67 -12.61 -11.70
N GLY A 94 0.12 -13.82 -11.91
CA GLY A 94 -1.17 -14.04 -12.56
C GLY A 94 -2.36 -13.77 -11.66
#